data_AF-A0A9X9QD76-F1
#
_entry.id   AF-A0A9X9QD76-F1
#
_cell.length_a   1.000
_cell.length_b   1.000
_cell.length_c   1.000
_cell.angle_alpha   90.00
_cell.angle_beta   90.00
_cell.angle_gamma   90.00
#
_symmetry.space_group_name_H-M   'P 1'
#
loop_
_entity.id
_entity.type
_entity.pdbx_description
1 polymer ?
#
loop_
_entity_poly.entity_id
_entity_poly.type
_entity_poly.pdbx_seq_one_letter_code
_entity_poly.pdbx_strand_id
1 'polypeptide(L)'
;MKYSWTRTAGKSEIDLQQDACDTEGVVNYLQADRICKTSDHLQGLNFGSAAYWDISGLKPIAMGKGEKQPTTPPRIKDRELTRHIVTPRGFRLNSSRTILEFLRGIRDAIMAHQRLFVEKKVLHGDISDGNIILPFVGGRFRGLLIDFDHAVKVEDTSDKHENLYLTCTLKFMALERLEHAAETEKSITRTYYYDLESFFMYSSQAA
;
A
#
# COMPACT_ATOMS: atom_id res chain seq x y z
N MET A 1 -9.75 -0.35 -12.84
CA MET A 1 -10.12 -1.65 -12.23
C MET A 1 -8.85 -2.29 -11.69
N LYS A 2 -8.87 -2.75 -10.44
CA LYS A 2 -7.74 -3.38 -9.72
C LYS A 2 -8.22 -4.67 -9.07
N TYR A 3 -7.31 -5.63 -8.89
CA TYR A 3 -7.55 -6.82 -8.08
C TYR A 3 -6.53 -6.86 -6.94
N SER A 4 -6.94 -7.17 -5.72
CA SER A 4 -6.03 -7.27 -4.57
C SER A 4 -6.41 -8.43 -3.65
N TRP A 5 -5.41 -8.97 -2.94
CA TRP A 5 -5.58 -10.01 -1.92
C TRP A 5 -5.41 -9.40 -0.54
N THR A 6 -6.53 -9.08 0.11
CA THR A 6 -6.54 -8.40 1.41
C THR A 6 -6.67 -9.40 2.56
N ARG A 7 -6.22 -9.01 3.75
CA ARG A 7 -6.45 -9.81 4.96
C ARG A 7 -7.93 -9.72 5.34
N THR A 8 -8.49 -10.80 5.85
CA THR A 8 -9.88 -10.81 6.35
C THR A 8 -10.06 -10.12 7.72
N ALA A 9 -8.98 -9.73 8.39
CA ALA A 9 -9.02 -9.08 9.70
C ALA A 9 -8.39 -7.68 9.64
N GLY A 10 -9.02 -6.71 10.31
CA GLY A 10 -8.69 -5.28 10.24
C GLY A 10 -9.51 -4.53 9.20
N LYS A 11 -9.33 -3.20 9.12
CA LYS A 11 -9.87 -2.40 8.00
C LYS A 11 -9.14 -2.78 6.72
N SER A 12 -9.89 -3.11 5.69
CA SER A 12 -9.37 -3.46 4.37
C SER A 12 -9.00 -2.22 3.55
N GLU A 13 -8.24 -2.41 2.46
CA GLU A 13 -8.02 -1.38 1.44
C GLU A 13 -9.35 -0.73 1.00
N ILE A 14 -10.41 -1.54 0.87
CA ILE A 14 -11.73 -1.07 0.43
C ILE A 14 -12.32 -0.10 1.43
N ASP A 15 -12.26 -0.43 2.72
CA ASP A 15 -12.84 0.42 3.78
C ASP A 15 -12.14 1.77 3.82
N LEU A 16 -10.81 1.79 3.71
CA LEU A 16 -10.03 3.03 3.68
C LEU A 16 -10.26 3.84 2.40
N GLN A 17 -10.38 3.19 1.25
CA GLN A 17 -10.67 3.84 -0.02
C GLN A 17 -12.09 4.43 -0.06
N GLN A 18 -13.08 3.75 0.54
CA GLN A 18 -14.45 4.25 0.67
C GLN A 18 -14.50 5.45 1.60
N ASP A 19 -13.84 5.38 2.76
CA ASP A 19 -13.70 6.50 3.69
C ASP A 19 -13.09 7.75 3.02
N ALA A 20 -12.12 7.52 2.13
CA ALA A 20 -11.39 8.56 1.41
C ALA A 20 -12.10 9.06 0.14
N CYS A 21 -13.18 8.40 -0.32
CA CYS A 21 -13.77 8.64 -1.64
C CYS A 21 -14.27 10.08 -1.85
N ASP A 22 -14.77 10.72 -0.79
CA ASP A 22 -15.28 12.10 -0.87
C ASP A 22 -14.17 13.17 -0.74
N THR A 23 -12.92 12.76 -0.54
CA THR A 23 -11.80 13.68 -0.37
C THR A 23 -11.34 14.20 -1.73
N GLU A 24 -11.35 15.52 -1.90
CA GLU A 24 -10.87 16.15 -3.14
C GLU A 24 -9.41 15.73 -3.44
N GLY A 25 -9.19 15.17 -4.62
CA GLY A 25 -7.88 14.69 -5.05
C GLY A 25 -7.63 13.20 -4.80
N VAL A 26 -8.62 12.47 -4.29
CA VAL A 26 -8.64 11.00 -4.26
C VAL A 26 -9.50 10.50 -5.40
N VAL A 27 -9.16 9.34 -5.99
CA VAL A 27 -9.99 8.70 -7.01
C VAL A 27 -11.35 8.30 -6.42
N ASN A 28 -12.43 8.43 -7.22
CA ASN A 28 -13.74 7.98 -6.78
C ASN A 28 -13.81 6.46 -6.82
N TYR A 29 -14.33 5.90 -5.74
CA TYR A 29 -14.72 4.51 -5.65
C TYR A 29 -16.12 4.30 -6.24
N LEU A 30 -16.28 3.32 -7.12
CA LEU A 30 -17.59 2.99 -7.71
C LEU A 30 -18.16 1.71 -7.11
N GLN A 31 -17.36 0.65 -7.06
CA GLN A 31 -17.81 -0.67 -6.63
C GLN A 31 -16.61 -1.55 -6.29
N ALA A 32 -16.81 -2.48 -5.36
CA ALA A 32 -15.93 -3.62 -5.18
C ALA A 32 -16.75 -4.90 -5.13
N ASP A 33 -16.15 -5.96 -5.66
CA ASP A 33 -16.75 -7.28 -5.72
C ASP A 33 -15.77 -8.28 -5.11
N ARG A 34 -16.29 -9.03 -4.16
CA ARG A 34 -15.57 -10.12 -3.53
C ARG A 34 -15.66 -11.35 -4.40
N ILE A 35 -14.50 -11.94 -4.71
CA ILE A 35 -14.41 -13.04 -5.67
C ILE A 35 -14.31 -14.38 -4.93
N CYS A 36 -13.30 -14.55 -4.08
CA CYS A 36 -13.07 -15.77 -3.32
C CYS A 36 -12.15 -15.53 -2.12
N LYS A 37 -12.05 -16.51 -1.24
CA LYS A 37 -11.06 -16.58 -0.16
C LYS A 37 -10.03 -17.67 -0.42
N THR A 38 -8.86 -17.54 0.20
CA THR A 38 -7.88 -18.63 0.19
C THR A 38 -8.42 -19.89 0.86
N SER A 39 -9.25 -19.75 1.90
CA SER A 39 -9.92 -20.86 2.57
C SER A 39 -10.85 -21.65 1.64
N ASP A 40 -11.51 -21.00 0.69
CA ASP A 40 -12.36 -21.68 -0.31
C ASP A 40 -11.54 -22.66 -1.17
N HIS A 41 -10.29 -22.31 -1.49
CA HIS A 41 -9.39 -23.18 -2.26
C HIS A 41 -8.73 -24.28 -1.41
N LEU A 42 -8.61 -24.06 -0.11
CA LEU A 42 -7.98 -25.00 0.82
C LEU A 42 -8.98 -25.98 1.44
N GLN A 43 -10.28 -25.71 1.28
CA GLN A 43 -11.34 -26.57 1.79
C GLN A 43 -11.19 -27.99 1.24
N GLY A 44 -11.07 -28.97 2.15
CA GLY A 44 -10.91 -30.38 1.80
C GLY A 44 -9.48 -30.85 1.58
N LEU A 45 -8.48 -29.95 1.61
CA LEU A 45 -7.08 -30.35 1.62
C LEU A 45 -6.64 -30.77 3.02
N ASN A 46 -6.06 -31.97 3.14
CA ASN A 46 -5.50 -32.48 4.38
C ASN A 46 -3.97 -32.35 4.36
N PHE A 47 -3.42 -31.45 5.17
CA PHE A 47 -1.98 -31.24 5.30
C PHE A 47 -1.33 -32.06 6.43
N GLY A 48 -2.07 -32.99 7.07
CA GLY A 48 -1.57 -33.80 8.18
C GLY A 48 -0.38 -34.71 7.81
N SER A 49 -0.22 -35.03 6.53
CA SER A 49 0.92 -35.79 5.99
C SER A 49 1.85 -34.95 5.11
N ALA A 50 1.71 -33.63 5.12
CA ALA A 50 2.52 -32.77 4.26
C ALA A 50 3.99 -32.83 4.70
N ALA A 51 4.87 -33.27 3.79
CA ALA A 51 6.31 -33.18 3.99
C ALA A 51 6.75 -31.72 3.79
N TYR A 52 7.51 -31.18 4.74
CA TYR A 52 8.10 -29.86 4.58
C TYR A 52 9.25 -29.93 3.57
N TRP A 53 9.28 -28.96 2.67
CA TRP A 53 10.41 -28.79 1.75
C TRP A 53 11.65 -28.36 2.55
N ASP A 54 12.72 -29.17 2.48
CA ASP A 54 14.03 -28.73 2.96
C ASP A 54 14.69 -27.83 1.91
N ILE A 55 14.74 -26.54 2.23
CA ILE A 55 15.25 -25.48 1.35
C ILE A 55 16.77 -25.27 1.58
N SER A 56 17.41 -26.07 2.45
CA SER A 56 18.81 -25.92 2.86
C SER A 56 19.84 -25.97 1.71
N GLY A 57 19.47 -26.48 0.53
CA GLY A 57 20.31 -26.55 -0.67
C GLY A 57 20.08 -25.45 -1.72
N LEU A 58 19.10 -24.56 -1.54
CA LEU A 58 18.82 -23.47 -2.49
C LEU A 58 19.59 -22.21 -2.09
N LYS A 59 20.23 -21.53 -3.05
CA LYS A 59 20.84 -20.22 -2.83
C LYS A 59 19.74 -19.19 -2.54
N PRO A 60 19.59 -18.67 -1.31
CA PRO A 60 18.50 -17.75 -0.98
C PRO A 60 18.76 -16.39 -1.64
N ILE A 61 17.69 -15.77 -2.15
CA ILE A 61 17.72 -14.41 -2.70
C ILE A 61 17.67 -13.34 -1.59
N ALA A 62 17.37 -13.76 -0.35
CA ALA A 62 17.42 -12.95 0.87
C ALA A 62 17.77 -13.84 2.08
N MET A 63 18.62 -13.34 2.98
CA MET A 63 18.99 -14.02 4.24
C MET A 63 18.21 -13.43 5.41
N GLY A 64 17.15 -14.11 5.85
CA GLY A 64 16.49 -13.82 7.12
C GLY A 64 17.01 -14.73 8.24
N LYS A 65 17.28 -14.18 9.43
CA LYS A 65 17.52 -14.98 10.65
C LYS A 65 16.17 -15.37 11.27
N GLY A 66 15.56 -16.44 10.78
CA GLY A 66 14.42 -17.09 11.43
C GLY A 66 14.86 -18.40 12.08
N GLU A 67 14.29 -18.74 13.24
CA GLU A 67 14.48 -20.07 13.84
C GLU A 67 14.12 -21.18 12.83
N LYS A 68 14.93 -22.24 12.81
CA LYS A 68 14.64 -23.44 12.02
C LYS A 68 13.44 -24.15 12.65
N GLN A 69 12.27 -23.91 12.04
CA GLN A 69 10.96 -24.50 12.29
C GLN A 69 10.24 -24.09 13.59
N PRO A 70 8.97 -23.65 13.51
CA PRO A 70 8.04 -23.80 14.61
C PRO A 70 7.49 -25.23 14.61
N THR A 71 7.35 -25.84 15.78
CA THR A 71 6.54 -27.05 16.04
C THR A 71 5.03 -26.84 15.80
N THR A 72 4.68 -25.75 15.11
CA THR A 72 3.33 -25.25 14.91
C THR A 72 3.01 -25.34 13.42
N PRO A 73 1.87 -25.93 13.01
CA PRO A 73 1.47 -25.93 11.62
C PRO A 73 1.43 -24.49 11.07
N PRO A 74 1.79 -24.27 9.79
CA PRO A 74 1.76 -22.95 9.19
C PRO A 74 0.38 -22.36 9.39
N ARG A 75 0.31 -21.25 10.13
CA ARG A 75 -0.91 -20.44 10.22
C ARG A 75 -1.13 -19.83 8.84
N ILE A 76 -1.81 -20.56 7.96
CA ILE A 76 -2.28 -20.02 6.70
C ILE A 76 -3.28 -18.93 7.06
N LYS A 77 -2.84 -17.67 6.90
CA LYS A 77 -3.70 -16.52 7.12
C LYS A 77 -4.67 -16.44 5.96
N ASP A 78 -5.96 -16.49 6.26
CA ASP A 78 -6.98 -16.38 5.23
C ASP A 78 -6.94 -14.98 4.59
N ARG A 79 -7.07 -14.94 3.27
CA ARG A 79 -7.08 -13.72 2.46
C ARG A 79 -8.26 -13.74 1.52
N GLU A 80 -8.74 -12.56 1.19
CA GLU A 80 -9.88 -12.35 0.31
C GLU A 80 -9.42 -11.67 -0.98
N LEU A 81 -9.79 -12.24 -2.13
CA LEU A 81 -9.58 -11.65 -3.44
C LEU A 81 -10.74 -10.71 -3.75
N THR A 82 -10.42 -9.44 -3.95
CA THR A 82 -11.39 -8.40 -4.28
C THR A 82 -11.07 -7.73 -5.61
N ARG A 83 -12.11 -7.37 -6.36
CA ARG A 83 -12.05 -6.52 -7.55
C ARG A 83 -12.53 -5.13 -7.16
N HIS A 84 -11.80 -4.10 -7.59
CA HIS A 84 -12.07 -2.70 -7.28
C HIS A 84 -12.29 -1.92 -8.58
N ILE A 85 -13.36 -1.15 -8.64
CA ILE A 85 -13.69 -0.28 -9.77
C ILE A 85 -13.65 1.16 -9.29
N VAL A 86 -12.81 1.95 -9.95
CA VAL A 86 -12.54 3.36 -9.61
C VAL A 86 -12.61 4.24 -10.86
N THR A 87 -12.93 5.51 -10.68
CA THR A 87 -13.05 6.52 -11.75
C THR A 87 -12.57 7.89 -11.25
N PRO A 88 -12.03 8.77 -12.11
CA PRO A 88 -11.78 8.62 -13.55
C PRO A 88 -10.55 7.76 -13.87
N ARG A 89 -10.45 7.33 -15.14
CA ARG A 89 -9.21 6.76 -15.68
C ARG A 89 -8.23 7.88 -16.01
N GLY A 90 -6.97 7.70 -15.64
CA GLY A 90 -5.87 8.60 -15.99
C GLY A 90 -4.60 7.84 -16.37
N PHE A 91 -3.56 8.58 -16.72
CA PHE A 91 -2.21 8.05 -16.91
C PHE A 91 -1.42 8.20 -15.61
N ARG A 92 -0.46 7.31 -15.35
CA ARG A 92 0.42 7.48 -14.18
C ARG A 92 1.25 8.75 -14.31
N LEU A 93 1.64 9.33 -13.19
CA LEU A 93 2.45 10.55 -13.16
C LEU A 93 3.76 10.41 -13.93
N ASN A 94 4.40 9.24 -13.88
CA ASN A 94 5.63 8.96 -14.65
C ASN A 94 5.43 8.90 -16.17
N SER A 95 4.19 8.92 -16.62
CA SER A 95 3.82 9.03 -18.03
C SER A 95 3.43 10.46 -18.42
N SER A 96 3.68 11.44 -17.54
CA SER A 96 3.49 12.87 -17.84
C SER A 96 4.35 13.28 -19.04
N ARG A 97 3.78 14.12 -19.90
CA ARG A 97 4.43 14.55 -21.15
C ARG A 97 5.13 15.89 -21.03
N THR A 98 4.75 16.66 -20.02
CA THR A 98 5.30 17.99 -19.77
C THR A 98 5.64 18.15 -18.30
N ILE A 99 6.64 18.98 -18.01
CA ILE A 99 7.00 19.38 -16.65
C ILE A 99 5.78 19.99 -15.94
N LEU A 100 4.94 20.73 -16.66
CA LEU A 100 3.75 21.34 -16.10
C LEU A 100 2.71 20.30 -15.65
N GLU A 101 2.50 19.22 -16.40
CA GLU A 101 1.64 18.12 -15.99
C GLU A 101 2.18 17.42 -14.74
N PHE A 102 3.49 17.16 -14.71
CA PHE A 102 4.15 16.56 -13.56
C PHE A 102 3.98 17.42 -12.30
N LEU A 103 4.36 18.71 -12.36
CA LEU A 103 4.26 19.63 -11.23
C LEU A 103 2.82 19.80 -10.74
N ARG A 104 1.84 19.85 -11.67
CA ARG A 104 0.42 19.90 -11.30
C ARG A 104 -0.04 18.61 -10.61
N GLY A 105 0.36 17.45 -11.16
CA GLY A 105 0.05 16.15 -10.57
C GLY A 105 0.54 16.05 -9.13
N ILE A 106 1.77 16.49 -8.89
CA ILE A 106 2.37 16.48 -7.56
C ILE A 106 1.72 17.46 -6.61
N ARG A 107 1.53 18.70 -7.02
CA ARG A 107 0.83 19.69 -6.20
C ARG A 107 -0.54 19.16 -5.79
N ASP A 108 -1.32 18.65 -6.74
CA ASP A 108 -2.67 18.15 -6.48
C ASP A 108 -2.64 16.92 -5.54
N ALA A 109 -1.67 16.02 -5.70
CA ALA A 109 -1.51 14.85 -4.83
C ALA A 109 -1.07 15.21 -3.40
N ILE A 110 -0.20 16.21 -3.21
CA ILE A 110 0.18 16.74 -1.88
C ILE A 110 -1.06 17.35 -1.20
N MET A 111 -1.85 18.13 -1.93
CA MET A 111 -3.07 18.70 -1.39
C MET A 111 -4.12 17.62 -1.05
N ALA A 112 -4.22 16.56 -1.86
CA ALA A 112 -5.07 15.41 -1.58
C ALA A 112 -4.65 14.69 -0.31
N HIS A 113 -3.34 14.44 -0.16
CA HIS A 113 -2.76 13.82 1.03
C HIS A 113 -3.03 14.65 2.29
N GLN A 114 -2.84 15.96 2.21
CA GLN A 114 -3.13 16.87 3.33
C GLN A 114 -4.60 16.76 3.76
N ARG A 115 -5.55 16.80 2.83
CA ARG A 115 -6.98 16.66 3.14
C ARG A 115 -7.28 15.28 3.73
N LEU A 116 -6.73 14.23 3.14
CA LEU A 116 -6.87 12.85 3.62
C LEU A 116 -6.42 12.71 5.08
N PHE A 117 -5.28 13.31 5.43
CA PHE A 117 -4.78 13.34 6.79
C PHE A 117 -5.65 14.18 7.73
N VAL A 118 -6.00 15.41 7.34
CA VAL A 118 -6.73 16.34 8.21
C VAL A 118 -8.17 15.89 8.45
N GLU A 119 -8.89 15.55 7.38
CA GLU A 119 -10.33 15.28 7.37
C GLU A 119 -10.66 13.83 7.69
N LYS A 120 -9.89 12.88 7.16
CA LYS A 120 -10.20 11.44 7.27
C LYS A 120 -9.32 10.69 8.26
N LYS A 121 -8.26 11.35 8.79
CA LYS A 121 -7.23 10.74 9.65
C LYS A 121 -6.62 9.50 9.01
N VAL A 122 -6.38 9.54 7.69
CA VAL A 122 -5.76 8.46 6.94
C VAL A 122 -4.38 8.91 6.46
N LEU A 123 -3.38 8.04 6.66
CA LEU A 123 -2.07 8.12 6.02
C LEU A 123 -2.07 7.17 4.83
N HIS A 124 -1.47 7.57 3.71
CA HIS A 124 -1.47 6.75 2.51
C HIS A 124 -0.39 5.65 2.59
N GLY A 125 0.79 5.98 3.09
CA GLY A 125 1.84 5.03 3.41
C GLY A 125 2.58 4.40 2.22
N ASP A 126 2.25 4.77 0.98
CA ASP A 126 2.93 4.33 -0.26
C ASP A 126 2.77 5.37 -1.38
N ILE A 127 3.19 6.60 -1.09
CA ILE A 127 3.23 7.65 -2.10
C ILE A 127 4.31 7.33 -3.14
N SER A 128 3.92 7.23 -4.41
CA SER A 128 4.81 7.01 -5.54
C SER A 128 4.23 7.58 -6.83
N ASP A 129 5.09 7.74 -7.85
CA ASP A 129 4.70 8.11 -9.22
C ASP A 129 3.71 7.12 -9.86
N GLY A 130 3.73 5.86 -9.41
CA GLY A 130 2.79 4.81 -9.81
C GLY A 130 1.40 4.94 -9.20
N ASN A 131 1.30 5.57 -8.02
CA ASN A 131 0.08 5.72 -7.22
C ASN A 131 -0.55 7.13 -7.35
N ILE A 132 -0.03 7.94 -8.27
CA ILE A 132 -0.62 9.22 -8.68
C ILE A 132 -1.02 9.10 -10.15
N ILE A 133 -2.29 9.37 -10.44
CA ILE A 133 -2.81 9.41 -11.81
C ILE A 133 -3.15 10.84 -12.25
N LEU A 134 -3.06 11.07 -13.56
CA LEU A 134 -3.36 12.30 -14.27
C LEU A 134 -4.56 12.09 -15.22
N PRO A 135 -5.80 12.07 -14.72
CA PRO A 135 -6.99 12.13 -15.56
C PRO A 135 -7.21 13.52 -16.15
N PHE A 136 -7.79 13.58 -17.34
CA PHE A 136 -8.25 14.81 -17.96
C PHE A 136 -9.69 15.11 -17.51
N VAL A 137 -9.85 16.06 -16.58
CA VAL A 137 -11.15 16.38 -15.97
C VAL A 137 -11.36 17.88 -15.97
N GLY A 138 -12.47 18.34 -16.55
CA GLY A 138 -12.81 19.77 -16.60
C GLY A 138 -11.79 20.59 -17.41
N GLY A 139 -11.30 20.05 -18.53
CA GLY A 139 -10.40 20.75 -19.44
C GLY A 139 -8.92 20.80 -19.02
N ARG A 140 -8.53 20.13 -17.94
CA ARG A 140 -7.13 20.07 -17.47
C ARG A 140 -6.78 18.72 -16.86
N PHE A 141 -5.49 18.36 -16.90
CA PHE A 141 -4.97 17.26 -16.10
C PHE A 141 -4.91 17.66 -14.63
N ARG A 142 -5.35 16.75 -13.75
CA ARG A 142 -5.32 16.88 -12.29
C ARG A 142 -4.63 15.68 -11.68
N GLY A 143 -3.88 15.84 -10.61
CA GLY A 143 -3.35 14.70 -9.86
C GLY A 143 -4.42 14.09 -8.95
N LEU A 144 -4.61 12.77 -9.03
CA LEU A 144 -5.42 12.02 -8.06
C LEU A 144 -4.62 10.89 -7.43
N LEU A 145 -4.78 10.69 -6.12
CA LEU A 145 -4.25 9.54 -5.38
C LEU A 145 -5.08 8.28 -5.65
N ILE A 146 -4.38 7.15 -5.80
CA ILE A 146 -4.92 5.80 -5.92
C ILE A 146 -4.12 4.85 -5.02
N ASP A 147 -4.63 3.63 -4.85
CA ASP A 147 -3.90 2.53 -4.21
C ASP A 147 -3.70 2.68 -2.69
N PHE A 148 -4.71 2.24 -1.94
CA PHE A 148 -4.77 2.36 -0.48
C PHE A 148 -4.31 1.08 0.24
N ASP A 149 -3.61 0.17 -0.44
CA ASP A 149 -3.14 -1.10 0.14
C ASP A 149 -2.25 -0.93 1.37
N HIS A 150 -1.52 0.19 1.42
CA HIS A 150 -0.63 0.53 2.51
C HIS A 150 -1.18 1.62 3.42
N ALA A 151 -2.41 2.07 3.18
CA ALA A 151 -3.02 3.13 3.96
C ALA A 151 -3.35 2.63 5.38
N VAL A 152 -3.34 3.55 6.34
CA VAL A 152 -3.67 3.27 7.74
C VAL A 152 -4.43 4.46 8.34
N LYS A 153 -5.33 4.19 9.28
CA LYS A 153 -5.88 5.27 10.11
C LYS A 153 -4.89 5.66 11.18
N VAL A 154 -4.81 6.95 11.48
CA VAL A 154 -3.89 7.49 12.49
C VAL A 154 -4.17 6.89 13.87
N GLU A 155 -5.43 6.58 14.20
CA GLU A 155 -5.80 5.89 15.45
C GLU A 155 -5.25 4.46 15.55
N ASP A 156 -5.24 3.72 14.42
CA ASP A 156 -4.78 2.33 14.34
C ASP A 156 -3.24 2.22 14.43
N THR A 157 -2.50 3.31 14.17
CA THR A 157 -1.02 3.33 14.31
C THR A 157 -0.51 3.20 15.75
N SER A 158 -1.42 3.29 16.74
CA SER A 158 -1.10 3.10 18.16
C SER A 158 -1.06 1.62 18.60
N ASP A 159 -1.62 0.72 17.78
CA ASP A 159 -1.62 -0.70 18.08
C ASP A 159 -0.27 -1.35 17.75
N LYS A 160 0.44 -1.76 18.81
CA LYS A 160 1.73 -2.46 18.79
C LYS A 160 1.73 -3.78 17.98
N HIS A 161 0.55 -4.25 17.55
CA HIS A 161 0.38 -5.50 16.81
C HIS A 161 0.50 -5.34 15.29
N GLU A 162 0.51 -4.12 14.75
CA GLU A 162 0.58 -3.88 13.32
C GLU A 162 2.02 -3.67 12.85
N ASN A 163 2.77 -4.76 12.92
CA ASN A 163 4.06 -4.94 12.26
C ASN A 163 3.91 -4.83 10.74
N LEU A 164 3.96 -3.60 10.23
CA LEU A 164 4.23 -3.28 8.83
C LEU A 164 5.75 -3.08 8.67
N TYR A 165 6.51 -4.14 8.96
CA TYR A 165 7.91 -4.23 8.56
C TYR A 165 7.99 -4.03 7.04
N LEU A 166 8.52 -2.88 6.63
CA LEU A 166 9.14 -2.65 5.31
C LEU A 166 8.28 -2.97 4.06
N THR A 167 6.95 -2.93 4.12
CA THR A 167 6.12 -3.27 2.94
C THR A 167 6.07 -2.21 1.83
N CYS A 168 6.74 -1.06 1.98
CA CYS A 168 6.79 -0.04 0.93
C CYS A 168 7.91 -0.35 -0.08
N THR A 169 7.81 0.19 -1.29
CA THR A 169 8.92 0.10 -2.26
C THR A 169 10.17 0.77 -1.67
N LEU A 170 11.23 -0.01 -1.39
CA LEU A 170 12.45 0.45 -0.70
C LEU A 170 13.04 1.76 -1.26
N LYS A 171 12.91 1.99 -2.57
CA LYS A 171 13.44 3.18 -3.25
C LYS A 171 12.72 4.50 -2.91
N PHE A 172 11.55 4.43 -2.26
CA PHE A 172 10.72 5.59 -1.91
C PHE A 172 10.42 5.70 -0.42
N MET A 173 11.07 4.85 0.38
CA MET A 173 10.92 4.87 1.82
C MET A 173 11.70 6.04 2.42
N ALA A 174 11.07 6.76 3.35
CA ALA A 174 11.69 7.77 4.19
C ALA A 174 13.03 7.28 4.77
N LEU A 175 14.05 8.14 4.78
CA LEU A 175 15.41 7.78 5.19
C LEU A 175 15.43 7.29 6.65
N GLU A 176 14.72 8.00 7.53
CA GLU A 176 14.57 7.65 8.95
C GLU A 176 13.93 6.26 9.14
N ARG A 177 13.03 5.85 8.23
CA ARG A 177 12.43 4.51 8.27
C ARG A 177 13.44 3.41 7.91
N LEU A 178 14.33 3.68 6.96
CA LEU A 178 15.38 2.74 6.57
C LEU A 178 16.45 2.62 7.66
N GLU A 179 16.88 3.75 8.24
CA GLU A 179 17.88 3.79 9.31
C GLU A 179 17.39 3.08 10.57
N HIS A 180 16.20 3.42 11.06
CA HIS A 180 15.67 2.80 12.26
C HIS A 180 15.31 1.31 12.06
N ALA A 181 14.89 0.90 10.86
CA ALA A 181 14.71 -0.52 10.55
C ALA A 181 16.05 -1.30 10.50
N ALA A 182 17.15 -0.63 10.17
CA ALA A 182 18.49 -1.21 10.20
C ALA A 182 19.06 -1.28 11.63
N GLU A 183 18.70 -0.32 12.50
CA GLU A 183 19.26 -0.20 13.86
C GLU A 183 18.45 -0.92 14.93
N THR A 184 17.13 -0.99 14.79
CA THR A 184 16.25 -1.63 15.76
C THR A 184 15.22 -2.49 15.05
N GLU A 185 15.05 -3.75 15.49
CA GLU A 185 14.01 -4.65 14.98
C GLU A 185 12.57 -4.18 15.36
N LYS A 186 12.36 -2.90 15.68
CA LYS A 186 11.10 -2.33 16.16
C LYS A 186 10.40 -1.53 15.06
N SER A 187 9.07 -1.61 15.09
CA SER A 187 8.18 -0.81 14.25
C SER A 187 8.26 0.68 14.62
N ILE A 188 8.37 1.54 13.61
CA ILE A 188 8.22 3.00 13.75
C ILE A 188 6.75 3.35 13.55
N THR A 189 6.21 4.20 14.41
CA THR A 189 4.88 4.78 14.22
C THR A 189 4.83 5.54 12.91
N ARG A 190 3.89 5.19 12.02
CA ARG A 190 3.70 5.92 10.76
C ARG A 190 3.22 7.35 11.03
N THR A 191 3.87 8.31 10.38
CA THR A 191 3.51 9.72 10.44
C THR A 191 3.30 10.27 9.02
N TYR A 192 2.62 11.41 8.92
CA TYR A 192 2.45 12.12 7.64
C TYR A 192 3.78 12.59 7.04
N TYR A 193 4.80 12.79 7.87
CA TYR A 193 6.13 13.22 7.45
C TYR A 193 6.74 12.23 6.45
N TYR A 194 6.55 10.94 6.65
CA TYR A 194 7.08 9.92 5.73
C TYR A 194 6.42 9.93 4.36
N ASP A 195 5.11 10.19 4.29
CA ASP A 195 4.43 10.37 3.01
C ASP A 195 4.92 11.65 2.30
N LEU A 196 5.21 12.72 3.06
CA LEU A 196 5.78 13.96 2.53
C LEU A 196 7.21 13.78 2.01
N GLU A 197 8.06 13.02 2.70
CA GLU A 197 9.40 12.68 2.21
C GLU A 197 9.33 11.88 0.90
N SER A 198 8.40 10.94 0.79
CA SER A 198 8.19 10.19 -0.47
C SER A 198 7.84 11.12 -1.63
N PHE A 199 7.15 12.26 -1.40
CA PHE A 199 6.95 13.27 -2.44
C PHE A 199 8.25 13.92 -2.93
N PHE A 200 9.21 14.14 -2.04
CA PHE A 200 10.49 14.73 -2.39
C PHE A 200 11.39 13.75 -3.14
N MET A 201 11.40 12.46 -2.74
CA MET A 201 12.31 11.44 -3.27
C MET A 201 12.11 11.11 -4.75
N TYR A 202 10.90 11.22 -5.31
CA TYR A 202 10.72 11.04 -6.76
C TYR A 202 10.96 12.36 -7.53
N SER A 203 10.72 13.52 -6.91
CA SER A 203 10.89 14.82 -7.58
C SER A 203 12.35 15.07 -7.96
N SER A 204 13.29 14.49 -7.21
CA SER A 204 14.73 14.55 -7.45
C SER A 204 15.24 13.56 -8.52
N GLN A 205 14.46 12.55 -8.90
CA GLN A 205 14.82 11.56 -9.92
C GLN A 205 14.31 11.93 -11.33
N ALA A 206 13.39 12.89 -11.42
CA ALA A 206 12.78 13.35 -12.67
C ALA A 206 13.43 14.62 -13.26
N ALA A 207 14.50 15.13 -12.64
CA ALA A 207 15.31 16.27 -13.08
C ALA A 207 16.66 15.79 -13.61
#